data_AF-A0A7S2DJ20-F1
#
_entry.id   AF-A0A7S2DJ20-F1
#
_cell.length_a   1.000
_cell.length_b   1.000
_cell.length_c   1.000
_cell.angle_alpha   90.00
_cell.angle_beta   90.00
_cell.angle_gamma   90.00
#
_symmetry.space_group_name_H-M   'P 1'
#
loop_
_entity.id
_entity.type
_entity.pdbx_description
1 polymer ?
#
loop_
_entity_poly.entity_id
_entity_poly.type
_entity_poly.pdbx_seq_one_letter_code
_entity_poly.pdbx_strand_id
1 'polypeptide(L)'
;ATRLNNDTLLDDLFYPLNCDEFDDDTVYPTVNCTVGDKLMCTEHVEVVEAFNESCHSACVGDVTWGVPCGWEAMSELTTTCNGNFSAVFPSESKNNAPKSQYQKAYIEATETWYDPCNVHAFCYSCVESGRVKDSCKAVVTKYKTLYALSEFFTNLDSYWCDSSILAEVENGTYT
;
A
#
# COMPACT_ATOMS: atom_id res chain seq x y z
N ALA A 1 -13.98 26.50 20.10
CA ALA A 1 -12.96 25.59 19.55
C ALA A 1 -13.62 24.25 19.32
N THR A 2 -14.00 23.96 18.07
CA THR A 2 -14.54 22.66 17.69
C THR A 2 -13.39 21.67 17.72
N ARG A 3 -13.56 20.51 18.37
CA ARG A 3 -12.64 19.39 18.13
C ARG A 3 -12.82 18.98 16.68
N LEU A 4 -11.77 19.04 15.88
CA LEU A 4 -11.69 18.20 14.70
C LEU A 4 -11.68 16.76 15.24
N ASN A 5 -12.56 15.90 14.73
CA ASN A 5 -12.45 14.47 14.99
C ASN A 5 -11.15 14.02 14.35
N ASN A 6 -10.35 13.24 15.07
CA ASN A 6 -8.95 13.02 14.75
C ASN A 6 -8.75 11.72 13.95
N ASP A 7 -9.85 11.21 13.38
CA ASP A 7 -10.13 9.79 13.13
C ASP A 7 -10.62 9.58 11.68
N THR A 8 -10.23 10.48 10.77
CA THR A 8 -10.53 10.42 9.32
C THR A 8 -9.31 10.90 8.54
N LEU A 9 -8.98 10.23 7.43
CA LEU A 9 -7.90 10.70 6.54
C LEU A 9 -8.12 12.17 6.16
N LEU A 10 -7.05 12.96 6.22
CA LEU A 10 -7.05 14.36 5.79
C LEU A 10 -6.99 14.51 4.25
N ASP A 11 -7.50 13.51 3.52
CA ASP A 11 -7.40 13.39 2.08
C ASP A 11 -8.76 13.00 1.49
N ASP A 12 -9.44 14.00 0.91
CA ASP A 12 -10.79 13.86 0.34
C ASP A 12 -10.85 12.80 -0.77
N LEU A 13 -9.73 12.52 -1.45
CA LEU A 13 -9.67 11.51 -2.52
C LEU A 13 -10.01 10.11 -1.98
N PHE A 14 -9.58 9.80 -0.75
CA PHE A 14 -9.73 8.48 -0.15
C PHE A 14 -10.97 8.34 0.74
N TYR A 15 -11.80 9.37 0.90
CA TYR A 15 -13.03 9.29 1.68
C TYR A 15 -13.94 8.12 1.21
N PRO A 16 -14.66 7.42 2.10
CA PRO A 16 -14.67 7.51 3.57
C PRO A 16 -13.65 6.58 4.26
N LEU A 17 -12.49 6.27 3.64
CA LEU A 17 -11.49 5.40 4.23
C LEU A 17 -11.01 5.92 5.60
N ASN A 18 -11.25 5.12 6.63
CA ASN A 18 -10.72 5.33 7.97
C ASN A 18 -9.64 4.28 8.27
N CYS A 19 -8.36 4.67 8.19
CA CYS A 19 -7.28 3.74 8.50
C CYS A 19 -7.29 3.27 9.97
N ASP A 20 -7.91 3.98 10.93
CA ASP A 20 -8.04 3.48 12.30
C ASP A 20 -9.02 2.27 12.42
N GLU A 21 -9.77 1.94 11.36
CA GLU A 21 -10.65 0.76 11.29
C GLU A 21 -10.01 -0.41 10.53
N PHE A 22 -9.13 -0.14 9.56
CA PHE A 22 -8.49 -1.14 8.68
C PHE A 22 -7.02 -1.41 9.04
N ASP A 23 -6.33 -0.42 9.59
CA ASP A 23 -5.03 -0.46 10.28
C ASP A 23 -5.20 -0.16 11.78
N ASP A 24 -6.36 -0.56 12.33
CA ASP A 24 -6.36 -1.08 13.69
C ASP A 24 -5.31 -2.20 13.70
N ASP A 25 -4.22 -1.95 14.44
CA ASP A 25 -2.87 -2.53 14.64
C ASP A 25 -2.78 -4.09 14.68
N THR A 26 -3.62 -4.70 13.86
CA THR A 26 -4.62 -5.71 14.21
C THR A 26 -4.32 -7.11 13.64
N VAL A 27 -5.07 -7.58 12.62
CA VAL A 27 -5.09 -8.99 12.11
C VAL A 27 -4.00 -9.29 11.09
N TYR A 28 -2.84 -8.68 11.25
CA TYR A 28 -1.74 -8.86 10.33
C TYR A 28 -0.45 -9.30 11.05
N PRO A 29 0.28 -10.30 10.53
CA PRO A 29 -0.18 -11.28 9.54
C PRO A 29 -1.17 -12.28 10.18
N THR A 30 -2.36 -12.45 9.60
CA THR A 30 -3.20 -13.63 9.85
C THR A 30 -3.36 -14.48 8.61
N VAL A 31 -3.68 -15.75 8.85
CA VAL A 31 -3.88 -16.81 7.86
C VAL A 31 -4.64 -16.34 6.61
N ASN A 32 -5.69 -15.54 6.76
CA ASN A 32 -6.49 -15.05 5.63
C ASN A 32 -5.73 -14.02 4.78
N CYS A 33 -5.12 -13.00 5.40
CA CYS A 33 -4.34 -12.03 4.64
C CYS A 33 -3.07 -12.66 4.07
N THR A 34 -2.34 -13.47 4.85
CA THR A 34 -1.15 -14.20 4.34
C THR A 34 -1.44 -15.14 3.18
N VAL A 35 -2.67 -15.65 3.04
CA VAL A 35 -3.10 -16.43 1.86
C VAL A 35 -3.36 -15.52 0.67
N GLY A 36 -3.96 -14.35 0.87
CA GLY A 36 -4.11 -13.33 -0.17
C GLY A 36 -2.77 -12.76 -0.65
N ASP A 37 -1.85 -12.48 0.27
CA ASP A 37 -0.47 -12.08 0.00
C ASP A 37 0.27 -13.15 -0.81
N LYS A 38 0.14 -14.43 -0.42
CA LYS A 38 0.78 -15.55 -1.12
C LYS A 38 0.22 -15.74 -2.53
N LEU A 39 -1.07 -15.52 -2.71
CA LEU A 39 -1.69 -15.51 -4.05
C LEU A 39 -1.14 -14.36 -4.88
N MET A 40 -1.12 -13.13 -4.35
CA MET A 40 -0.56 -11.96 -5.02
C MET A 40 0.91 -12.16 -5.41
N CYS A 41 1.74 -12.62 -4.49
CA CYS A 41 3.12 -13.03 -4.74
C CYS A 41 3.20 -13.99 -5.93
N THR A 42 2.57 -15.16 -5.84
CA THR A 42 2.73 -16.23 -6.85
C THR A 42 2.08 -15.94 -8.21
N GLU A 43 0.93 -15.26 -8.26
CA GLU A 43 0.15 -15.11 -9.50
C GLU A 43 0.40 -13.81 -10.26
N HIS A 44 0.76 -12.73 -9.54
CA HIS A 44 0.77 -11.38 -10.11
C HIS A 44 2.12 -10.69 -10.07
N VAL A 45 3.08 -11.20 -9.30
CA VAL A 45 4.13 -10.35 -8.74
C VAL A 45 5.53 -11.00 -8.76
N GLU A 46 5.68 -12.28 -8.42
CA GLU A 46 6.95 -13.04 -8.55
C GLU A 46 7.44 -13.12 -10.02
N VAL A 47 6.54 -12.92 -10.98
CA VAL A 47 6.85 -12.84 -12.42
C VAL A 47 7.38 -11.47 -12.85
N VAL A 48 7.35 -10.45 -11.98
CA VAL A 48 7.83 -9.09 -12.24
C VAL A 48 9.18 -8.90 -11.57
N GLU A 49 10.24 -8.82 -12.37
CA GLU A 49 11.65 -8.75 -11.92
C GLU A 49 11.87 -7.67 -10.85
N ALA A 50 11.40 -6.44 -11.11
CA ALA A 50 11.51 -5.31 -10.20
C ALA A 50 10.86 -5.53 -8.81
N PHE A 51 9.72 -6.24 -8.75
CA PHE A 51 9.17 -6.61 -7.43
C PHE A 51 10.03 -7.67 -6.78
N ASN A 52 10.43 -8.70 -7.52
CA ASN A 52 11.24 -9.78 -6.95
C ASN A 52 12.55 -9.24 -6.36
N GLU A 53 13.21 -8.28 -7.02
CA GLU A 53 14.37 -7.59 -6.46
C GLU A 53 14.05 -6.79 -5.18
N SER A 54 12.89 -6.10 -5.14
CA SER A 54 12.49 -5.25 -4.00
C SER A 54 11.95 -6.03 -2.79
N CYS A 55 11.23 -7.13 -3.04
CA CYS A 55 10.26 -7.72 -2.11
C CYS A 55 10.25 -9.26 -2.07
N HIS A 56 11.19 -9.98 -2.73
CA HIS A 56 11.23 -11.45 -2.69
C HIS A 56 11.19 -12.02 -1.26
N SER A 57 11.92 -11.40 -0.32
CA SER A 57 11.94 -11.80 1.09
C SER A 57 10.56 -11.74 1.78
N ALA A 58 9.63 -10.93 1.26
CA ALA A 58 8.26 -10.85 1.75
C ALA A 58 7.34 -11.95 1.20
N CYS A 59 7.72 -12.63 0.12
CA CYS A 59 6.95 -13.71 -0.49
C CYS A 59 7.41 -15.13 -0.06
N VAL A 60 8.59 -15.25 0.55
CA VAL A 60 9.14 -16.56 0.95
C VAL A 60 8.63 -16.99 2.34
N GLY A 61 7.89 -18.10 2.39
CA GLY A 61 7.55 -18.81 3.62
C GLY A 61 6.09 -19.24 3.75
N ASP A 62 5.70 -19.58 4.99
CA ASP A 62 4.31 -19.86 5.37
C ASP A 62 3.52 -18.60 5.71
N VAL A 63 4.22 -17.54 6.14
CA VAL A 63 3.70 -16.20 6.42
C VAL A 63 4.30 -15.27 5.38
N THR A 64 3.48 -14.75 4.48
CA THR A 64 3.90 -13.83 3.41
C THR A 64 3.29 -12.44 3.63
N TRP A 65 3.99 -11.41 3.18
CA TRP A 65 3.63 -10.00 3.32
C TRP A 65 4.03 -9.17 2.09
N GLY A 66 3.91 -9.80 0.92
CA GLY A 66 4.23 -9.17 -0.36
C GLY A 66 3.38 -7.93 -0.67
N VAL A 67 2.11 -7.86 -0.25
CA VAL A 67 1.28 -6.67 -0.53
C VAL A 67 1.70 -5.47 0.33
N PRO A 68 1.90 -5.59 1.67
CA PRO A 68 2.51 -4.53 2.46
C PRO A 68 3.88 -4.09 1.92
N CYS A 69 4.76 -5.04 1.55
CA CYS A 69 6.08 -4.72 0.98
C CYS A 69 5.98 -3.92 -0.33
N GLY A 70 5.08 -4.34 -1.24
CA GLY A 70 4.86 -3.64 -2.50
C GLY A 70 4.36 -2.21 -2.30
N TRP A 71 3.48 -1.98 -1.32
CA TRP A 71 3.09 -0.62 -0.93
C TRP A 71 4.20 0.15 -0.21
N GLU A 72 5.04 -0.50 0.61
CA GLU A 72 6.18 0.14 1.29
C GLU A 72 7.16 0.70 0.26
N ALA A 73 7.50 -0.09 -0.76
CA ALA A 73 8.35 0.28 -1.88
C ALA A 73 7.76 1.43 -2.74
N MET A 74 6.44 1.47 -2.94
CA MET A 74 5.77 2.63 -3.56
C MET A 74 5.83 3.86 -2.66
N SER A 75 5.63 3.67 -1.36
CA SER A 75 5.66 4.75 -0.37
C SER A 75 7.03 5.44 -0.38
N GLU A 76 8.10 4.64 -0.51
CA GLU A 76 9.50 5.04 -0.59
C GLU A 76 10.01 5.13 -2.06
N LEU A 77 9.16 5.57 -3.00
CA LEU A 77 9.41 5.54 -4.44
C LEU A 77 10.84 5.98 -4.85
N THR A 78 11.32 7.12 -4.35
CA THR A 78 12.66 7.63 -4.65
C THR A 78 13.76 6.69 -4.15
N THR A 79 13.60 6.05 -2.99
CA THR A 79 14.53 5.05 -2.44
C THR A 79 14.53 3.79 -3.31
N THR A 80 13.35 3.34 -3.75
CA THR A 80 13.14 2.20 -4.64
C THR A 80 13.78 2.42 -6.01
N CYS A 81 13.52 3.55 -6.66
CA CYS A 81 14.12 3.90 -7.95
C CYS A 81 15.65 4.10 -7.93
N ASN A 82 16.24 4.34 -6.75
CA ASN A 82 17.68 4.38 -6.57
C ASN A 82 18.29 2.99 -6.25
N GLY A 83 17.51 1.91 -6.26
CA GLY A 83 17.96 0.55 -5.93
C GLY A 83 18.38 0.36 -4.47
N ASN A 84 17.95 1.27 -3.58
CA ASN A 84 18.33 1.27 -2.15
C ASN A 84 17.17 0.85 -1.22
N PHE A 85 16.00 0.52 -1.78
CA PHE A 85 14.89 0.01 -0.99
C PHE A 85 15.24 -1.34 -0.38
N SER A 86 14.90 -1.52 0.89
CA SER A 86 15.02 -2.78 1.59
C SER A 86 13.80 -2.95 2.46
N ALA A 87 12.92 -3.87 2.06
CA ALA A 87 11.70 -4.21 2.76
C ALA A 87 11.96 -4.49 4.25
N VAL A 88 11.24 -3.80 5.14
CA VAL A 88 11.33 -4.01 6.59
C VAL A 88 10.11 -4.81 7.03
N PHE A 89 10.34 -6.00 7.62
CA PHE A 89 9.22 -6.77 8.17
C PHE A 89 8.45 -5.91 9.19
N PRO A 90 7.11 -5.83 9.09
CA PRO A 90 6.26 -5.00 9.96
C PRO A 90 6.28 -5.50 11.41
N SER A 91 7.34 -5.13 12.14
CA SER A 91 7.65 -5.66 13.47
C SER A 91 7.18 -4.76 14.62
N GLU A 92 6.88 -3.49 14.35
CA GLU A 92 6.35 -2.53 15.33
C GLU A 92 4.81 -2.36 15.27
N SER A 93 4.13 -2.99 14.30
CA SER A 93 2.66 -3.17 14.40
C SER A 93 2.32 -4.06 15.59
N LYS A 94 1.21 -3.78 16.28
CA LYS A 94 0.86 -4.45 17.56
C LYS A 94 0.04 -5.74 17.42
N ASN A 95 -0.07 -6.31 16.22
CA ASN A 95 -0.53 -7.65 15.85
C ASN A 95 -1.64 -8.32 16.73
N ASN A 96 -2.93 -7.94 16.67
CA ASN A 96 -4.10 -8.68 17.25
C ASN A 96 -5.23 -9.09 16.22
N ALA A 97 -6.42 -8.46 16.20
CA ALA A 97 -7.39 -8.53 15.08
C ALA A 97 -8.36 -7.30 14.98
N PRO A 98 -8.55 -6.61 13.82
CA PRO A 98 -9.27 -5.36 13.78
C PRO A 98 -10.76 -5.68 13.72
N LYS A 99 -11.53 -4.62 13.77
CA LYS A 99 -12.91 -4.77 14.20
C LYS A 99 -13.82 -5.29 13.09
N SER A 100 -13.43 -5.13 11.82
CA SER A 100 -14.30 -5.34 10.65
C SER A 100 -13.72 -6.30 9.60
N GLN A 101 -13.05 -7.39 10.00
CA GLN A 101 -12.44 -8.44 9.15
C GLN A 101 -13.30 -9.07 8.00
N TYR A 102 -14.57 -8.68 7.86
CA TYR A 102 -15.50 -9.12 6.81
C TYR A 102 -16.16 -7.97 6.03
N GLN A 103 -15.85 -6.70 6.33
CA GLN A 103 -16.38 -5.56 5.61
C GLN A 103 -15.33 -5.05 4.63
N LYS A 104 -15.71 -4.97 3.35
CA LYS A 104 -14.91 -4.29 2.34
C LYS A 104 -14.92 -2.78 2.61
N ALA A 105 -13.83 -2.08 2.28
CA ALA A 105 -13.84 -0.61 2.26
C ALA A 105 -14.28 -0.13 0.86
N TYR A 106 -15.18 0.84 0.79
CA TYR A 106 -15.40 1.61 -0.43
C TYR A 106 -14.45 2.80 -0.45
N ILE A 107 -13.84 3.09 -1.60
CA ILE A 107 -12.92 4.22 -1.78
C ILE A 107 -13.41 5.06 -2.97
N GLU A 108 -13.67 6.35 -2.74
CA GLU A 108 -14.20 7.24 -3.78
C GLU A 108 -13.21 7.47 -4.93
N ALA A 109 -11.89 7.56 -4.66
CA ALA A 109 -10.81 7.69 -5.66
C ALA A 109 -10.90 6.72 -6.85
N THR A 110 -11.45 5.54 -6.60
CA THR A 110 -11.46 4.36 -7.48
C THR A 110 -12.87 3.81 -7.71
N GLU A 111 -13.88 4.43 -7.12
CA GLU A 111 -15.30 4.01 -7.13
C GLU A 111 -15.53 2.51 -6.83
N THR A 112 -14.70 1.90 -5.98
CA THR A 112 -14.57 0.43 -5.87
C THR A 112 -14.51 -0.06 -4.42
N TRP A 113 -14.99 -1.29 -4.19
CA TRP A 113 -14.93 -2.00 -2.90
C TRP A 113 -13.71 -2.93 -2.81
N TYR A 114 -12.86 -2.73 -1.81
CA TYR A 114 -11.62 -3.49 -1.58
C TYR A 114 -11.72 -4.46 -0.41
N ASP A 115 -11.07 -5.60 -0.53
CA ASP A 115 -10.92 -6.55 0.58
C ASP A 115 -10.06 -5.96 1.70
N PRO A 116 -10.44 -6.16 2.99
CA PRO A 116 -9.83 -5.45 4.11
C PRO A 116 -8.31 -5.65 4.24
N CYS A 117 -7.76 -6.80 3.80
CA CYS A 117 -6.31 -7.02 3.79
C CYS A 117 -5.54 -6.07 2.85
N ASN A 118 -6.11 -5.70 1.70
CA ASN A 118 -5.46 -4.75 0.77
C ASN A 118 -5.54 -3.31 1.30
N VAL A 119 -6.67 -2.98 1.94
CA VAL A 119 -6.88 -1.69 2.60
C VAL A 119 -5.94 -1.53 3.78
N HIS A 120 -5.78 -2.59 4.59
CA HIS A 120 -4.80 -2.67 5.67
C HIS A 120 -3.38 -2.46 5.17
N ALA A 121 -2.93 -3.23 4.17
CA ALA A 121 -1.59 -3.11 3.59
C ALA A 121 -1.31 -1.70 3.01
N PHE A 122 -2.32 -1.08 2.39
CA PHE A 122 -2.24 0.31 1.94
C PHE A 122 -2.13 1.27 3.13
N CYS A 123 -3.00 1.19 4.14
CA CYS A 123 -2.95 2.06 5.31
C CYS A 123 -1.60 1.96 6.03
N TYR A 124 -1.14 0.75 6.34
CA TYR A 124 0.13 0.49 7.01
C TYR A 124 1.34 1.14 6.30
N SER A 125 1.46 0.93 4.98
CA SER A 125 2.64 1.37 4.23
C SER A 125 2.53 2.82 3.71
N CYS A 126 1.31 3.29 3.45
CA CYS A 126 1.08 4.57 2.75
C CYS A 126 0.48 5.67 3.60
N VAL A 127 0.06 5.43 4.85
CA VAL A 127 -0.56 6.47 5.70
C VAL A 127 0.33 6.80 6.90
N GLU A 128 0.74 8.05 6.99
CA GLU A 128 1.52 8.59 8.11
C GLU A 128 0.78 9.78 8.71
N SER A 129 0.59 9.78 10.04
CA SER A 129 -0.08 10.88 10.77
C SER A 129 -1.44 11.29 10.18
N GLY A 130 -2.24 10.33 9.72
CA GLY A 130 -3.57 10.57 9.13
C GLY A 130 -3.55 11.12 7.70
N ARG A 131 -2.40 11.08 7.00
CA ARG A 131 -2.23 11.53 5.62
C ARG A 131 -1.67 10.40 4.76
N VAL A 132 -2.25 10.19 3.57
CA VAL A 132 -1.63 9.32 2.55
C VAL A 132 -0.35 10.00 2.03
N LYS A 133 0.73 9.22 1.85
CA LYS A 133 1.97 9.64 1.17
C LYS A 133 1.71 9.90 -0.31
N ASP A 134 2.23 11.00 -0.86
CA ASP A 134 1.86 11.47 -2.20
C ASP A 134 2.24 10.50 -3.33
N SER A 135 3.29 9.69 -3.15
CA SER A 135 3.65 8.57 -4.04
C SER A 135 2.54 7.51 -4.16
N CYS A 136 1.97 7.07 -3.03
CA CYS A 136 0.86 6.14 -3.05
C CYS A 136 -0.41 6.75 -3.67
N LYS A 137 -0.66 8.06 -3.45
CA LYS A 137 -1.77 8.76 -4.14
C LYS A 137 -1.58 8.76 -5.64
N ALA A 138 -0.36 9.04 -6.12
CA ALA A 138 -0.06 9.06 -7.55
C ALA A 138 -0.35 7.70 -8.20
N VAL A 139 0.08 6.60 -7.58
CA VAL A 139 -0.19 5.23 -8.05
C VAL A 139 -1.69 4.94 -8.13
N VAL A 140 -2.43 5.19 -7.04
CA VAL A 140 -3.89 4.97 -7.00
C VAL A 140 -4.62 5.88 -8.00
N THR A 141 -4.17 7.12 -8.16
CA THR A 141 -4.76 8.09 -9.10
C THR A 141 -4.54 7.67 -10.55
N LYS A 142 -3.35 7.15 -10.89
CA LYS A 142 -3.00 6.66 -12.22
C LYS A 142 -3.81 5.44 -12.62
N TYR A 143 -3.84 4.42 -11.76
CA TYR A 143 -4.40 3.11 -12.09
C TYR A 143 -5.85 2.92 -11.63
N LYS A 144 -6.40 3.89 -10.88
CA LYS A 144 -7.76 3.86 -10.30
C LYS A 144 -8.03 2.58 -9.50
N THR A 145 -7.03 2.08 -8.77
CA THR A 145 -7.18 0.87 -7.95
C THR A 145 -6.15 0.77 -6.81
N LEU A 146 -6.51 0.07 -5.71
CA LEU A 146 -5.54 -0.43 -4.73
C LEU A 146 -4.89 -1.78 -5.15
N TYR A 147 -5.39 -2.47 -6.17
CA TYR A 147 -4.74 -3.68 -6.70
C TYR A 147 -3.59 -3.35 -7.68
N ALA A 148 -2.90 -2.23 -7.46
CA ALA A 148 -2.00 -1.60 -8.44
C ALA A 148 -0.59 -2.20 -8.50
N LEU A 149 -0.21 -3.10 -7.57
CA LEU A 149 1.17 -3.57 -7.39
C LEU A 149 1.79 -4.12 -8.68
N SER A 150 1.14 -5.09 -9.33
CA SER A 150 1.68 -5.73 -10.54
C SER A 150 1.96 -4.69 -11.65
N GLU A 151 1.03 -3.77 -11.88
CA GLU A 151 1.15 -2.73 -12.90
C GLU A 151 2.19 -1.67 -12.53
N PHE A 152 2.27 -1.26 -11.25
CA PHE A 152 3.31 -0.36 -10.76
C PHE A 152 4.70 -0.93 -11.00
N PHE A 153 4.98 -2.16 -10.55
CA PHE A 153 6.30 -2.78 -10.69
C PHE A 153 6.63 -3.10 -12.16
N THR A 154 5.63 -3.43 -12.99
CA THR A 154 5.82 -3.60 -14.45
C THR A 154 6.23 -2.29 -15.13
N ASN A 155 5.84 -1.14 -14.58
CA ASN A 155 6.17 0.19 -15.10
C ASN A 155 7.18 0.96 -14.21
N LEU A 156 7.94 0.27 -13.34
CA LEU A 156 8.83 0.92 -12.38
C LEU A 156 9.90 1.74 -13.12
N ASP A 157 10.78 1.07 -13.86
CA ASP A 157 11.89 1.71 -14.57
C ASP A 157 11.44 2.54 -15.78
N SER A 158 10.31 2.16 -16.40
CA SER A 158 9.83 2.76 -17.65
C SER A 158 8.96 3.99 -17.47
N TYR A 159 8.46 4.23 -16.25
CA TYR A 159 7.59 5.37 -15.95
C TYR A 159 7.82 5.94 -14.55
N TRP A 160 7.73 5.13 -13.50
CA TRP A 160 7.73 5.64 -12.12
C TRP A 160 9.09 6.20 -11.67
N CYS A 161 10.18 5.66 -12.23
CA CYS A 161 11.53 6.16 -12.03
C CYS A 161 11.98 7.20 -13.06
N ASP A 162 11.08 7.69 -13.92
CA ASP A 162 11.38 8.86 -14.74
C ASP A 162 11.54 10.10 -13.85
N SER A 163 12.61 10.85 -14.06
CA SER A 163 12.96 12.02 -13.24
C SER A 163 11.90 13.12 -13.19
N SER A 164 11.03 13.25 -14.21
CA SER A 164 9.92 14.20 -14.20
C SER A 164 8.76 13.70 -13.34
N ILE A 165 8.43 12.41 -13.42
CA ILE A 165 7.39 11.77 -12.60
C ILE A 165 7.80 11.77 -11.11
N LEU A 166 9.05 11.42 -10.80
CA LEU A 166 9.59 11.53 -9.45
C LEU A 166 9.46 12.95 -8.90
N ALA A 167 9.84 13.97 -9.68
CA ALA A 167 9.73 15.36 -9.26
C ALA A 167 8.26 15.80 -9.08
N GLU A 168 7.32 15.35 -9.91
CA GLU A 168 5.90 15.65 -9.74
C GLU A 168 5.33 15.01 -8.47
N VAL A 169 5.75 13.80 -8.13
CA VAL A 169 5.37 13.09 -6.90
C VAL A 169 5.96 13.78 -5.66
N GLU A 170 7.26 14.05 -5.64
CA GLU A 170 7.95 14.69 -4.50
C GLU A 170 7.46 16.10 -4.20
N ASN A 171 7.00 16.85 -5.21
CA ASN A 171 6.42 18.18 -5.03
C ASN A 171 4.90 18.15 -4.75
N GLY A 172 4.26 16.97 -4.75
CA GLY A 172 2.80 16.85 -4.58
C GLY A 172 2.00 17.47 -5.72
N THR A 173 2.56 17.51 -6.94
CA THR A 173 1.95 18.12 -8.14
C THR A 173 1.50 17.09 -9.19
N TYR A 174 1.68 15.79 -8.94
CA TYR A 174 1.18 14.71 -9.78
C TYR A 174 -0.36 14.74 -9.88
N THR A 175 -0.93 14.57 -11.08
CA THR A 175 -2.39 14.63 -11.36
C THR A 175 -2.90 13.49 -12.23
#